data_AF-A0A7J7UKI5-F1
#
_entry.id   AF-A0A7J7UKI5-F1
#
_cell.length_a   1.000
_cell.length_b   1.000
_cell.length_c   1.000
_cell.angle_alpha   90.00
_cell.angle_beta   90.00
_cell.angle_gamma   90.00
#
_symmetry.space_group_name_H-M   'P 1'
#
loop_
_entity.id
_entity.type
_entity.pdbx_description
1 polymer ?
#
loop_
_entity_poly.entity_id
_entity_poly.type
_entity_poly.pdbx_seq_one_letter_code
_entity_poly.pdbx_strand_id
1 'polypeptide(L)' 'MKTIKEKKECQRLRKSAKTRRVTQRKPSSGPVCRLCLREPGDPDKLGEFLQKDNLSVHYFCLVSIRLPLL' A
#
# COMPACT_ATOMS: atom_id res chain seq x y z
N MET A 1 -29.99 -44.83 17.41
CA MET A 1 -28.70 -44.58 16.70
C MET A 1 -29.01 -44.37 15.23
N LYS A 2 -28.29 -43.46 14.55
CA LYS A 2 -28.71 -42.78 13.32
C LYS A 2 -28.16 -43.46 12.05
N THR A 3 -28.94 -43.37 10.98
CA THR A 3 -28.74 -43.90 9.63
C THR A 3 -27.54 -43.25 8.90
N ILE A 4 -26.74 -44.06 8.21
CA ILE A 4 -25.56 -43.63 7.45
C ILE A 4 -25.90 -43.58 5.96
N LYS A 5 -25.59 -42.42 5.36
CA LYS A 5 -25.83 -42.00 3.98
C LYS A 5 -25.08 -42.81 2.93
N GLU A 6 -25.80 -43.17 1.88
CA GLU A 6 -25.32 -43.57 0.56
C GLU A 6 -24.92 -42.31 -0.25
N LYS A 7 -23.77 -42.30 -0.93
CA LYS A 7 -23.71 -42.40 -2.40
C LYS A 7 -22.31 -42.20 -2.98
N LYS A 8 -22.11 -43.01 -4.01
CA LYS A 8 -20.89 -43.39 -4.69
C LYS A 8 -20.41 -42.32 -5.68
N GLU A 9 -19.10 -42.35 -5.80
CA GLU A 9 -18.17 -41.61 -6.64
C GLU A 9 -18.47 -41.55 -8.14
N CYS A 10 -17.79 -40.60 -8.79
CA CYS A 10 -17.42 -40.52 -10.21
C CYS A 10 -18.36 -39.79 -11.18
N GLN A 11 -18.37 -38.45 -11.11
CA GLN A 11 -18.36 -37.65 -12.35
C GLN A 11 -17.43 -36.42 -12.24
N ARG A 12 -16.58 -36.35 -13.25
CA ARG A 12 -15.38 -35.55 -13.42
C ARG A 12 -15.75 -34.11 -13.81
N LEU A 13 -15.65 -33.15 -12.88
CA LEU A 13 -15.45 -31.73 -13.23
C LEU A 13 -14.55 -31.07 -12.18
N ARG A 14 -13.24 -30.99 -12.49
CA ARG A 14 -12.28 -30.18 -11.76
C ARG A 14 -12.60 -28.69 -12.02
N LYS A 15 -13.22 -28.03 -11.05
CA LYS A 15 -13.10 -26.57 -10.89
C LYS A 15 -12.86 -26.28 -9.42
N SER A 16 -11.59 -26.35 -9.02
CA SER A 16 -11.17 -25.80 -7.74
C SER A 16 -11.41 -24.30 -7.78
N ALA A 17 -12.48 -23.85 -7.15
CA ALA A 17 -12.64 -22.46 -6.74
C ALA A 17 -11.56 -22.18 -5.69
N LYS A 18 -10.34 -21.90 -6.15
CA LYS A 18 -9.28 -21.36 -5.31
C LYS A 18 -9.75 -19.96 -4.96
N THR A 19 -10.40 -19.83 -3.81
CA THR A 19 -10.57 -18.54 -3.14
C THR A 19 -9.17 -17.94 -3.04
N ARG A 20 -8.82 -17.06 -3.99
CA ARG A 20 -7.69 -16.15 -3.83
C ARG A 20 -8.06 -15.41 -2.56
N ARG A 21 -7.39 -15.74 -1.45
CA ARG A 21 -7.26 -14.80 -0.35
C ARG A 21 -6.62 -13.58 -0.99
N VAL A 22 -7.46 -12.62 -1.37
CA VAL A 22 -7.02 -11.24 -1.54
C VAL A 22 -6.64 -10.86 -0.13
N THR A 23 -5.40 -11.18 0.25
CA THR A 23 -4.72 -10.40 1.25
C THR A 23 -4.81 -9.00 0.68
N GLN A 24 -5.73 -8.18 1.18
CA GLN A 24 -5.55 -6.74 1.08
C GLN A 24 -4.15 -6.54 1.67
N ARG A 25 -3.15 -6.42 0.80
CA ARG A 25 -1.91 -5.78 1.20
C ARG A 25 -2.40 -4.44 1.71
N LYS A 26 -2.26 -4.22 3.01
CA LYS A 26 -2.42 -2.87 3.59
C LYS A 26 -1.79 -1.91 2.59
N PRO A 27 -2.42 -0.79 2.22
CA PRO A 27 -1.70 0.27 1.56
C PRO A 27 -0.65 0.77 2.57
N SER A 28 0.45 0.04 2.71
CA SER A 28 1.56 0.32 3.60
C SER A 28 2.52 1.19 2.81
N SER A 29 2.11 2.43 2.64
CA SER A 29 3.00 3.52 2.31
C SER A 29 2.35 4.71 2.96
N GLY A 30 2.94 5.23 4.03
CA GLY A 30 2.57 6.55 4.53
C GLY A 30 2.71 7.60 3.42
N PRO A 31 2.28 8.84 3.68
CA PRO A 31 2.52 9.91 2.73
C PRO A 31 4.02 10.07 2.50
N VAL A 32 4.46 10.09 1.24
CA VAL A 32 5.86 10.34 0.85
C VAL A 32 6.00 11.72 0.21
N CYS A 33 7.16 12.35 0.34
CA CYS A 33 7.44 13.60 -0.33
C CYS A 33 7.38 13.41 -1.86
N ARG A 34 6.57 14.20 -2.57
CA ARG A 34 6.42 14.14 -4.02
C ARG A 34 7.69 14.53 -4.79
N LEU A 35 8.61 15.24 -4.14
CA LEU A 35 9.84 15.74 -4.75
C LEU A 35 11.01 14.74 -4.63
N CYS A 36 11.15 14.06 -3.49
CA CYS A 36 12.27 13.13 -3.23
C CYS A 36 11.85 11.67 -3.00
N LEU A 37 10.55 11.37 -3.05
CA LEU A 37 9.93 10.05 -2.87
C LEU A 37 10.28 9.37 -1.54
N ARG A 38 10.72 10.14 -0.54
CA ARG A 38 11.07 9.64 0.79
C ARG A 38 9.95 9.91 1.79
N GLU A 39 9.81 9.01 2.77
CA GLU A 39 8.93 9.18 3.92
C GLU A 39 9.33 10.42 4.77
N PRO A 40 8.43 10.90 5.65
CA PRO A 40 8.77 11.88 6.66
C PRO A 40 9.92 11.35 7.53
N GLY A 41 10.79 12.24 7.98
CA GLY A 41 11.88 11.90 8.87
C GLY A 41 12.18 13.06 9.78
N ASP A 42 13.43 13.11 10.25
CA ASP A 42 13.92 14.17 11.13
C ASP A 42 13.76 15.56 10.46
N PRO A 43 12.98 16.48 11.05
CA PRO A 43 12.73 17.80 10.48
C PRO A 43 13.99 18.68 10.47
N ASP A 44 14.96 18.46 11.34
CA ASP A 44 16.23 19.19 11.33
C ASP A 44 17.08 18.78 10.12
N LYS A 45 16.87 17.57 9.58
CA LYS A 45 17.62 17.04 8.43
C LYS A 45 16.88 17.20 7.10
N LEU A 46 15.56 17.02 7.10
CA LEU A 46 14.74 17.01 5.88
C LEU A 46 13.88 18.28 5.75
N GLY A 47 13.76 19.08 6.80
CA GLY A 47 12.75 20.14 6.90
C GLY A 47 11.39 19.56 7.31
N GLU A 48 10.49 20.45 7.76
CA GLU A 48 9.13 20.05 8.13
C GLU A 48 8.41 19.32 7.00
N PHE A 49 7.64 18.29 7.35
CA PHE A 49 6.83 17.57 6.38
C PHE A 49 5.47 18.26 6.23
N LEU A 50 5.28 18.93 5.10
CA LEU A 50 4.06 19.67 4.78
C LEU A 50 3.11 18.77 4.00
N GLN A 51 1.91 18.57 4.55
CA GLN A 51 0.82 17.87 3.88
C GLN A 51 -0.36 18.83 3.68
N LYS A 52 -0.77 19.02 2.42
CA LYS A 52 -1.95 19.80 2.05
C LYS A 52 -2.63 19.14 0.85
N ASP A 53 -3.92 18.87 0.97
CA ASP A 53 -4.69 18.13 -0.03
C ASP A 53 -3.99 16.80 -0.39
N ASN A 54 -3.68 16.59 -1.67
CA ASN A 54 -2.96 15.40 -2.18
C ASN A 54 -1.45 15.65 -2.37
N LEU A 55 -0.93 16.78 -1.87
CA LEU A 55 0.47 17.16 -1.93
C LEU A 55 1.13 16.95 -0.57
N SER A 56 2.20 16.18 -0.58
CA SER A 56 3.08 15.96 0.55
C SER A 56 4.50 16.31 0.12
N VAL A 57 5.16 17.24 0.80
CA VAL A 57 6.51 17.70 0.47
C VAL A 57 7.31 18.00 1.74
N HIS A 58 8.61 17.75 1.72
CA HIS A 58 9.50 18.30 2.74
C HIS A 58 9.77 19.78 2.47
N TYR A 59 9.85 20.60 3.51
CA TYR A 59 10.14 22.02 3.40
C TYR A 59 11.47 22.28 2.64
N PHE A 60 12.53 21.54 2.94
CA PHE A 60 13.80 21.71 2.22
C PHE A 60 13.68 21.35 0.75
N CYS A 61 12.93 20.31 0.38
CA CYS A 61 12.66 20.01 -1.03
C CYS A 61 11.89 21.13 -1.73
N LEU A 62 10.92 21.76 -1.04
CA LEU A 62 10.16 22.90 -1.56
C LEU A 62 11.06 24.14 -1.78
N VAL A 63 12.06 24.35 -0.92
CA VAL A 63 13.02 25.45 -1.07
C VAL A 63 14.03 25.15 -2.19
N SER A 64 14.48 23.92 -2.36
CA SER A 64 15.41 23.53 -3.43
C SER A 64 14.87 23.78 -4.85
N ILE A 65 13.56 23.66 -5.07
CA ILE A 65 12.96 24.00 -6.37
C ILE A 65 12.77 25.51 -6.58
N ARG A 66 12.76 26.29 -5.50
CA ARG A 66 12.55 27.75 -5.52
C ARG A 66 13.85 28.54 -5.56
N LEU A 67 14.96 27.94 -5.14
CA LEU A 67 16.29 28.49 -5.33
C LEU A 67 16.75 28.11 -6.74
N PRO A 68 16.77 29.03 -7.71
CA PRO A 68 17.61 28.80 -8.88
C PRO A 68 19.03 28.66 -8.35
N LEU A 69 19.77 27.68 -8.87
CA LEU A 69 21.20 27.47 -8.59
C LEU A 69 21.95 28.77 -8.93
N LEU A 70 22.08 29.66 -7.94
CA LEU A 70 22.87 30.90 -7.99
C LEU A 70 24.31 30.56 -7.63
#